data_AF-A0A0S4U0Q3-F1
#
_entry.id   AF-A0A0S4U0Q3-F1
#
_cell.length_a   1.000
_cell.length_b   1.000
_cell.length_c   1.000
_cell.angle_alpha   90.00
_cell.angle_beta   90.00
_cell.angle_gamma   90.00
#
_symmetry.space_group_name_H-M   'P 1'
#
loop_
_entity.id
_entity.type
_entity.pdbx_description
1 polymer ?
#
loop_
_entity_poly.entity_id
_entity_poly.type
_entity_poly.pdbx_seq_one_letter_code
_entity_poly.pdbx_strand_id
1 'polypeptide(L)'
;MYKRQQQGTLPTSAATEALIKVVPVGVTASSTYSDNVPARAIDGVSSNAWIASGYAPQWIEVDLGAEVPLKKLRMLVSQNPAGQSTHVVTGGLSPAPTSVLQTVSRNTVDGQWLEVSLDTAVSVRYIRITTTGSPSWVSWHELEFYRPAVLPALTKIVPAGVSASGTYSTNVPGQAIDGNNDTPWTATSAPQWIEVDLGAVVPLKKMRLLTSQNPAGQTTHVIKGDTAPAPSRELKVLSGNTADKQWLESSWEGAPVNVRYVRIQTTSSPSWVSWHELEFYR
;
A
#
# COMPACT_ATOMS: atom_id res chain seq x y z
N MET A 1 61.40 22.32 -3.30
CA MET A 1 60.14 22.29 -2.52
C MET A 1 58.97 22.16 -3.49
N TYR A 2 58.44 20.96 -3.71
CA TYR A 2 57.22 20.77 -4.49
C TYR A 2 56.05 20.54 -3.53
N LYS A 3 55.12 21.50 -3.45
CA LYS A 3 53.87 21.36 -2.71
C LYS A 3 52.93 20.42 -3.48
N ARG A 4 52.58 19.26 -2.92
CA ARG A 4 51.44 18.46 -3.38
C ARG A 4 50.17 19.23 -3.07
N GLN A 5 49.42 19.60 -4.10
CA GLN A 5 48.01 19.95 -3.93
C GLN A 5 47.22 18.65 -3.71
N GLN A 6 46.58 18.55 -2.54
CA GLN A 6 45.58 17.53 -2.27
C GLN A 6 44.35 17.84 -3.12
N GLN A 7 44.00 16.93 -4.04
CA GLN A 7 42.68 16.94 -4.67
C GLN A 7 41.66 16.55 -3.59
N GLY A 8 40.87 17.52 -3.15
CA GLY A 8 39.69 17.27 -2.34
C GLY A 8 38.69 16.45 -3.14
N THR A 9 38.24 15.35 -2.58
CA THR A 9 37.09 14.59 -3.08
C THR A 9 35.86 15.48 -3.04
N LEU A 10 35.27 15.74 -4.21
CA LEU A 10 33.96 16.38 -4.33
C LEU A 10 32.92 15.54 -3.55
N PRO A 11 32.02 16.16 -2.77
CA PRO A 11 30.99 15.43 -2.07
C PRO A 11 30.05 14.79 -3.10
N THR A 12 29.85 13.48 -2.97
CA THR A 12 28.86 12.72 -3.74
C THR A 12 27.48 13.34 -3.48
N SER A 13 26.90 13.97 -4.50
CA SER A 13 25.52 14.45 -4.45
C SER A 13 24.62 13.24 -4.19
N ALA A 14 23.93 13.24 -3.04
CA ALA A 14 22.87 12.29 -2.79
C ALA A 14 21.77 12.53 -3.84
N ALA A 15 21.54 11.55 -4.71
CA ALA A 15 20.48 11.63 -5.71
C ALA A 15 19.14 11.87 -4.99
N THR A 16 18.45 12.94 -5.35
CA THR A 16 17.13 13.26 -4.81
C THR A 16 16.14 12.18 -5.26
N GLU A 17 15.47 11.51 -4.33
CA GLU A 17 14.49 10.47 -4.62
C GLU A 17 13.38 11.03 -5.53
N ALA A 18 13.19 10.44 -6.70
CA ALA A 18 12.15 10.87 -7.63
C ALA A 18 10.76 10.55 -7.05
N LEU A 19 9.83 11.51 -7.16
CA LEU A 19 8.47 11.42 -6.62
C LEU A 19 7.42 11.53 -7.72
N ILE A 20 6.31 10.81 -7.57
CA ILE A 20 5.14 10.87 -8.46
C ILE A 20 3.97 11.48 -7.69
N LYS A 21 3.33 12.52 -8.25
CA LYS A 21 2.08 13.09 -7.69
C LYS A 21 0.97 12.05 -7.80
N VAL A 22 0.27 11.85 -6.69
CA VAL A 22 -0.89 10.96 -6.56
C VAL A 22 -2.13 11.81 -6.78
N VAL A 23 -3.04 11.31 -7.61
CA VAL A 23 -4.33 11.97 -7.88
C VAL A 23 -5.37 11.41 -6.91
N PRO A 24 -5.91 12.23 -5.98
CA PRO A 24 -6.99 11.76 -5.12
C PRO A 24 -8.27 11.48 -5.89
N VAL A 25 -9.12 10.61 -5.35
CA VAL A 25 -10.44 10.28 -5.95
C VAL A 25 -11.61 10.91 -5.22
N GLY A 26 -11.39 11.41 -4.00
CA GLY A 26 -12.43 12.01 -3.19
C GLY A 26 -11.88 12.84 -2.04
N VAL A 27 -12.71 13.74 -1.54
CA VAL A 27 -12.38 14.58 -0.38
C VAL A 27 -13.66 14.96 0.35
N THR A 28 -13.59 14.94 1.67
CA THR A 28 -14.65 15.39 2.59
C THR A 28 -14.05 16.35 3.61
N ALA A 29 -14.88 17.10 4.31
CA ALA A 29 -14.43 18.04 5.32
C ALA A 29 -15.41 18.15 6.48
N SER A 30 -14.97 18.74 7.58
CA SER A 30 -15.81 19.01 8.76
C SER A 30 -17.00 19.91 8.45
N SER A 31 -16.82 20.87 7.55
CA SER A 31 -17.84 21.83 7.15
C SER A 31 -17.46 22.49 5.82
N THR A 32 -18.36 23.30 5.28
CA THR A 32 -18.13 24.05 4.03
C THR A 32 -18.86 25.38 4.11
N TYR A 33 -18.16 26.46 3.80
CA TYR A 33 -18.75 27.78 3.69
C TYR A 33 -19.09 28.09 2.22
N SER A 34 -20.39 28.20 1.94
CA SER A 34 -20.91 28.53 0.60
C SER A 34 -20.35 27.57 -0.47
N ASP A 35 -19.91 28.07 -1.62
CA ASP A 35 -19.45 27.27 -2.76
C ASP A 35 -17.97 26.84 -2.65
N ASN A 36 -17.32 27.09 -1.51
CA ASN A 36 -15.92 26.73 -1.27
C ASN A 36 -15.80 25.26 -0.84
N VAL A 37 -16.29 24.36 -1.68
CA VAL A 37 -16.39 22.92 -1.43
C VAL A 37 -15.02 22.24 -1.25
N PRO A 38 -14.92 21.10 -0.53
CA PRO A 38 -13.66 20.43 -0.26
C PRO A 38 -12.87 20.04 -1.52
N ALA A 39 -13.57 19.77 -2.63
CA ALA A 39 -12.96 19.43 -3.92
C ALA A 39 -12.00 20.49 -4.46
N ARG A 40 -12.18 21.77 -4.08
CA ARG A 40 -11.27 22.85 -4.46
C ARG A 40 -9.85 22.67 -3.92
N ALA A 41 -9.69 21.97 -2.80
CA ALA A 41 -8.38 21.72 -2.23
C ALA A 41 -7.59 20.62 -2.95
N ILE A 42 -8.12 20.00 -4.01
CA ILE A 42 -7.45 18.91 -4.77
C ILE A 42 -7.70 19.02 -6.28
N ASP A 43 -8.16 20.18 -6.77
CA ASP A 43 -8.55 20.36 -8.18
C ASP A 43 -7.40 20.85 -9.07
N GLY A 44 -6.24 21.16 -8.47
CA GLY A 44 -5.08 21.69 -9.17
C GLY A 44 -5.13 23.20 -9.43
N VAL A 45 -6.09 23.92 -8.83
CA VAL A 45 -6.31 25.36 -9.05
C VAL A 45 -5.94 26.16 -7.80
N SER A 46 -4.72 26.69 -7.77
CA SER A 46 -4.19 27.43 -6.62
C SER A 46 -4.87 28.78 -6.33
N SER A 47 -5.78 29.26 -7.18
CA SER A 47 -6.47 30.55 -7.03
C SER A 47 -7.84 30.43 -6.34
N ASN A 48 -8.32 29.22 -6.07
CA ASN A 48 -9.55 28.97 -5.32
C ASN A 48 -9.20 28.19 -4.04
N ALA A 49 -10.15 28.01 -3.12
CA ALA A 49 -9.91 27.25 -1.89
C ALA A 49 -11.16 26.52 -1.40
N TRP A 50 -10.95 25.46 -0.63
CA TRP A 50 -11.93 24.99 0.33
C TRP A 50 -11.91 25.89 1.56
N ILE A 51 -13.08 26.28 2.08
CA ILE A 51 -13.21 27.09 3.30
C ILE A 51 -14.19 26.40 4.25
N ALA A 52 -13.74 26.13 5.48
CA ALA A 52 -14.60 25.66 6.56
C ALA A 52 -15.57 26.75 7.04
N SER A 53 -16.67 26.37 7.68
CA SER A 53 -17.67 27.30 8.23
C SER A 53 -17.25 28.00 9.53
N GLY A 54 -15.94 28.06 9.85
CA GLY A 54 -15.44 28.70 11.07
C GLY A 54 -13.95 28.50 11.36
N TYR A 55 -13.54 28.96 12.54
CA TYR A 55 -12.19 28.81 13.08
C TYR A 55 -11.87 27.37 13.46
N ALA A 56 -10.58 27.11 13.72
CA ALA A 56 -10.11 25.84 14.25
C ALA A 56 -10.83 25.43 15.57
N PRO A 57 -11.06 24.13 15.82
CA PRO A 57 -10.61 23.01 15.01
C PRO A 57 -11.52 22.74 13.79
N GLN A 58 -10.91 22.46 12.64
CA GLN A 58 -11.59 21.98 11.42
C GLN A 58 -10.70 20.97 10.73
N TRP A 59 -11.28 20.09 9.90
CA TRP A 59 -10.54 19.06 9.20
C TRP A 59 -10.98 18.92 7.74
N ILE A 60 -10.04 18.45 6.91
CA ILE A 60 -10.27 17.98 5.55
C ILE A 60 -9.65 16.59 5.42
N GLU A 61 -10.37 15.64 4.82
CA GLU A 61 -9.96 14.25 4.65
C GLU A 61 -10.02 13.87 3.17
N VAL A 62 -8.89 13.39 2.66
CA VAL A 62 -8.68 13.02 1.27
C VAL A 62 -8.64 11.49 1.15
N ASP A 63 -9.40 10.94 0.20
CA ASP A 63 -9.31 9.54 -0.24
C ASP A 63 -8.44 9.47 -1.51
N LEU A 64 -7.32 8.76 -1.42
CA LEU A 64 -6.42 8.50 -2.55
C LEU A 64 -6.95 7.42 -3.51
N GLY A 65 -8.04 6.74 -3.14
CA GLY A 65 -8.75 5.74 -3.94
C GLY A 65 -8.16 4.34 -3.88
N ALA A 66 -6.87 4.25 -3.62
CA ALA A 66 -6.15 3.01 -3.36
C ALA A 66 -5.12 3.21 -2.24
N GLU A 67 -4.54 2.11 -1.82
CA GLU A 67 -3.39 2.12 -0.91
C GLU A 67 -2.16 2.71 -1.62
N VAL A 68 -1.52 3.70 -0.98
CA VAL A 68 -0.42 4.49 -1.55
C VAL A 68 0.72 4.57 -0.53
N PRO A 69 1.98 4.28 -0.93
CA PRO A 69 3.15 4.53 -0.12
C PRO A 69 3.49 6.03 -0.14
N LEU A 70 2.80 6.80 0.69
CA LEU A 70 2.97 8.24 0.80
C LEU A 70 4.36 8.56 1.32
N LYS A 71 5.06 9.46 0.62
CA LYS A 71 6.42 9.90 0.96
C LYS A 71 6.53 11.41 1.19
N LYS A 72 5.66 12.19 0.55
CA LYS A 72 5.61 13.64 0.70
C LYS A 72 4.19 14.17 0.56
N LEU A 73 3.89 15.21 1.33
CA LEU A 73 2.68 16.02 1.20
C LEU A 73 3.08 17.48 0.99
N ARG A 74 2.29 18.22 0.21
CA ARG A 74 2.37 19.68 0.09
C ARG A 74 1.00 20.25 0.36
N MET A 75 0.92 21.31 1.16
CA MET A 75 -0.35 21.95 1.55
C MET A 75 -0.24 23.45 1.29
N LEU A 76 -1.05 23.99 0.39
CA LEU A 76 -1.03 25.41 0.03
C LEU A 76 -1.99 26.18 0.92
N VAL A 77 -1.41 26.97 1.82
CA VAL A 77 -2.14 27.72 2.84
C VAL A 77 -3.06 28.75 2.20
N SER A 78 -4.34 28.74 2.61
CA SER A 78 -5.26 29.86 2.42
C SER A 78 -5.56 30.45 3.80
N GLN A 79 -5.05 31.65 4.09
CA GLN A 79 -5.12 32.22 5.44
C GLN A 79 -4.97 33.74 5.44
N ASN A 80 -5.96 34.44 6.01
CA ASN A 80 -5.93 35.88 6.23
C ASN A 80 -6.68 36.22 7.54
N PRO A 81 -6.05 36.87 8.53
CA PRO A 81 -4.67 37.37 8.55
C PRO A 81 -3.62 36.27 8.70
N ALA A 82 -2.37 36.57 8.30
CA ALA A 82 -1.21 35.74 8.60
C ALA A 82 -1.01 35.57 10.12
N GLY A 83 -0.48 34.42 10.54
CA GLY A 83 -0.18 34.15 11.95
C GLY A 83 0.06 32.68 12.26
N GLN A 84 0.15 32.36 13.55
CA GLN A 84 0.46 31.01 14.03
C GLN A 84 -0.68 30.03 13.71
N SER A 85 -0.36 28.95 12.99
CA SER A 85 -1.29 27.84 12.75
C SER A 85 -0.68 26.51 13.18
N THR A 86 -1.54 25.56 13.56
CA THR A 86 -1.16 24.18 13.90
C THR A 86 -2.03 23.21 13.10
N HIS A 87 -1.37 22.32 12.36
CA HIS A 87 -2.00 21.31 11.51
C HIS A 87 -1.46 19.93 11.88
N VAL A 88 -2.35 19.00 12.21
CA VAL A 88 -2.03 17.59 12.49
C VAL A 88 -2.45 16.76 11.30
N VAL A 89 -1.49 16.06 10.69
CA VAL A 89 -1.71 15.17 9.55
C VAL A 89 -1.79 13.74 10.06
N THR A 90 -2.95 13.09 9.91
CA THR A 90 -3.13 11.66 10.18
C THR A 90 -3.36 10.88 8.89
N GLY A 91 -3.01 9.59 8.90
CA GLY A 91 -3.18 8.72 7.73
C GLY A 91 -3.49 7.27 8.10
N GLY A 92 -4.16 6.55 7.20
CA GLY A 92 -4.55 5.15 7.42
C GLY A 92 -5.27 4.53 6.23
N LEU A 93 -5.60 3.23 6.35
CA LEU A 93 -6.28 2.47 5.30
C LEU A 93 -7.81 2.57 5.34
N SER A 94 -8.36 3.14 6.42
CA SER A 94 -9.80 3.36 6.62
C SER A 94 -10.10 4.85 6.83
N PRO A 95 -11.34 5.30 6.54
CA PRO A 95 -11.76 6.68 6.81
C PRO A 95 -11.56 7.08 8.27
N ALA A 96 -11.46 8.38 8.54
CA ALA A 96 -11.16 8.93 9.86
C ALA A 96 -9.87 8.36 10.50
N PRO A 97 -8.72 8.40 9.81
CA PRO A 97 -7.49 7.85 10.32
C PRO A 97 -6.99 8.57 11.57
N THR A 98 -6.39 7.81 12.50
CA THR A 98 -5.89 8.33 13.80
C THR A 98 -4.36 8.32 13.92
N SER A 99 -3.65 7.58 13.07
CA SER A 99 -2.18 7.53 13.10
C SER A 99 -1.57 8.84 12.63
N VAL A 100 -0.91 9.56 13.53
CA VAL A 100 -0.23 10.83 13.21
C VAL A 100 0.99 10.56 12.34
N LEU A 101 1.01 11.17 11.16
CA LEU A 101 2.16 11.16 10.26
C LEU A 101 3.11 12.31 10.60
N GLN A 102 2.56 13.52 10.73
CA GLN A 102 3.30 14.76 10.98
C GLN A 102 2.43 15.82 11.67
N THR A 103 3.09 16.75 12.37
CA THR A 103 2.47 17.95 12.93
C THR A 103 3.26 19.17 12.46
N VAL A 104 2.58 20.14 11.85
CA VAL A 104 3.16 21.40 11.41
C VAL A 104 2.59 22.52 12.29
N SER A 105 3.45 23.17 13.10
CA SER A 105 3.05 24.29 13.95
C SER A 105 4.02 25.45 13.77
N ARG A 106 3.60 26.49 13.05
CA ARG A 106 4.42 27.68 12.74
C ARG A 106 3.55 28.85 12.28
N ASN A 107 4.15 30.03 12.14
CA ASN A 107 3.53 31.14 11.42
C ASN A 107 3.35 30.78 9.94
N THR A 108 2.14 30.98 9.45
CA THR A 108 1.77 30.75 8.05
C THR A 108 1.18 32.01 7.43
N VAL A 109 1.36 32.12 6.11
CA VAL A 109 0.85 33.22 5.28
C VAL A 109 0.11 32.63 4.08
N ASP A 110 -0.82 33.40 3.52
CA ASP A 110 -1.55 33.03 2.31
C ASP A 110 -0.60 32.67 1.15
N GLY A 111 -0.94 31.64 0.39
CA GLY A 111 -0.14 31.16 -0.74
C GLY A 111 1.18 30.45 -0.36
N GLN A 112 1.45 30.23 0.93
CA GLN A 112 2.63 29.48 1.36
C GLN A 112 2.42 27.98 1.17
N TRP A 113 3.35 27.33 0.45
CA TRP A 113 3.45 25.87 0.47
C TRP A 113 4.08 25.38 1.78
N LEU A 114 3.34 24.55 2.51
CA LEU A 114 3.88 23.72 3.59
C LEU A 114 4.27 22.37 2.99
N GLU A 115 5.56 22.09 2.90
CA GLU A 115 6.06 20.81 2.41
C GLU A 115 6.48 19.93 3.57
N VAL A 116 6.03 18.68 3.52
CA VAL A 116 6.23 17.70 4.57
C VAL A 116 6.73 16.42 3.91
N SER A 117 7.94 15.98 4.24
CA SER A 117 8.51 14.72 3.75
C SER A 117 8.58 13.73 4.89
N LEU A 118 8.28 12.47 4.61
CA LEU A 118 8.34 11.38 5.58
C LEU A 118 9.69 10.65 5.43
N ASP A 119 10.32 10.33 6.55
CA ASP A 119 11.62 9.63 6.56
C ASP A 119 11.53 8.28 5.83
N THR A 120 10.42 7.57 6.02
CA THR A 120 10.05 6.36 5.28
C THR A 120 8.69 6.55 4.63
N ALA A 121 8.45 5.90 3.49
CA ALA A 121 7.13 5.92 2.88
C ALA A 121 6.15 5.18 3.80
N VAL A 122 4.99 5.77 4.05
CA VAL A 122 3.95 5.22 4.92
C VAL A 122 2.76 4.85 4.05
N SER A 123 2.26 3.63 4.20
CA SER A 123 1.08 3.21 3.46
C SER A 123 -0.19 3.82 4.02
N VAL A 124 -0.92 4.54 3.15
CA VAL A 124 -2.18 5.19 3.48
C VAL A 124 -3.11 5.15 2.28
N ARG A 125 -4.41 5.15 2.54
CA ARG A 125 -5.44 5.47 1.54
C ARG A 125 -6.14 6.77 1.89
N TYR A 126 -6.44 6.97 3.17
CA TYR A 126 -7.08 8.18 3.68
C TYR A 126 -6.05 9.01 4.42
N ILE A 127 -6.06 10.33 4.17
CA ILE A 127 -5.22 11.31 4.85
C ILE A 127 -6.13 12.41 5.37
N ARG A 128 -6.05 12.71 6.67
CA ARG A 128 -6.81 13.80 7.27
C ARG A 128 -5.85 14.88 7.79
N ILE A 129 -6.11 16.12 7.39
CA ILE A 129 -5.42 17.30 7.92
C ILE A 129 -6.39 17.98 8.88
N THR A 130 -6.06 17.96 10.17
CA THR A 130 -6.82 18.65 11.22
C THR A 130 -6.08 19.91 11.61
N THR A 131 -6.63 21.07 11.27
CA THR A 131 -6.12 22.35 11.78
C THR A 131 -6.67 22.56 13.17
N THR A 132 -5.80 22.56 14.19
CA THR A 132 -6.18 22.69 15.61
C THR A 132 -6.00 24.11 16.15
N GLY A 133 -5.29 24.98 15.42
CA GLY A 133 -5.19 26.41 15.69
C GLY A 133 -4.94 27.19 14.40
N SER A 134 -5.58 28.35 14.25
CA SER A 134 -5.37 29.30 13.15
C SER A 134 -5.93 30.68 13.56
N PRO A 135 -5.32 31.79 13.10
CA PRO A 135 -5.86 33.13 13.30
C PRO A 135 -7.08 33.45 12.40
N SER A 136 -7.40 32.60 11.42
CA SER A 136 -8.54 32.79 10.51
C SER A 136 -9.44 31.55 10.49
N TRP A 137 -10.50 31.62 9.69
CA TRP A 137 -11.23 30.41 9.32
C TRP A 137 -10.29 29.43 8.63
N VAL A 138 -10.51 28.14 8.86
CA VAL A 138 -9.65 27.11 8.29
C VAL A 138 -9.95 26.96 6.80
N SER A 139 -8.91 27.07 5.99
CA SER A 139 -9.00 27.06 4.53
C SER A 139 -7.72 26.48 3.91
N TRP A 140 -7.84 25.87 2.73
CA TRP A 140 -6.72 25.34 1.95
C TRP A 140 -6.95 25.60 0.47
N HIS A 141 -5.94 26.14 -0.22
CA HIS A 141 -5.98 26.32 -1.67
C HIS A 141 -5.80 24.99 -2.41
N GLU A 142 -4.80 24.20 -2.05
CA GLU A 142 -4.46 22.96 -2.77
C GLU A 142 -3.68 22.01 -1.85
N LEU A 143 -3.89 20.71 -2.03
CA LEU A 143 -3.26 19.63 -1.31
C LEU A 143 -2.69 18.64 -2.31
N GLU A 144 -1.39 18.36 -2.20
CA GLU A 144 -0.69 17.44 -3.08
C GLU A 144 -0.05 16.31 -2.29
N PHE A 145 -0.17 15.10 -2.82
CA PHE A 145 0.35 13.88 -2.22
C PHE A 145 1.29 13.21 -3.18
N TYR A 146 2.38 12.65 -2.68
CA TYR A 146 3.42 12.07 -3.51
C TYR A 146 3.89 10.74 -2.94
N ARG A 147 4.16 9.82 -3.86
CA ARG A 147 4.81 8.53 -3.59
C ARG A 147 6.17 8.47 -4.27
N PRO A 148 7.07 7.56 -3.85
CA PRO A 148 8.29 7.27 -4.59
C PRO A 148 7.97 6.83 -6.02
N ALA A 149 8.76 7.29 -6.98
CA ALA A 149 8.67 6.85 -8.37
C ALA A 149 9.06 5.37 -8.52
N VAL A 150 10.04 4.95 -7.72
CA VAL A 150 10.49 3.56 -7.62
C VAL A 150 10.02 3.03 -6.26
N LEU A 151 9.13 2.05 -6.28
CA LEU A 151 8.83 1.29 -5.08
C LEU A 151 10.02 0.38 -4.75
N PRO A 152 10.34 0.15 -3.48
CA PRO A 152 11.40 -0.79 -3.13
C PRO A 152 11.12 -2.15 -3.79
N ALA A 153 12.13 -2.68 -4.49
CA ALA A 153 11.99 -3.95 -5.18
C ALA A 153 11.64 -5.05 -4.17
N LEU A 154 10.60 -5.81 -4.49
CA LEU A 154 10.20 -6.97 -3.73
C LEU A 154 11.25 -8.08 -3.84
N THR A 155 11.63 -8.65 -2.70
CA THR A 155 12.54 -9.79 -2.67
C THR A 155 11.73 -11.07 -2.74
N LYS A 156 11.93 -11.89 -3.78
CA LYS A 156 11.32 -13.23 -3.87
C LYS A 156 11.82 -14.08 -2.70
N ILE A 157 10.89 -14.67 -1.97
CA ILE A 157 11.17 -15.62 -0.89
C ILE A 157 11.39 -16.99 -1.51
N VAL A 158 12.46 -17.67 -1.09
CA VAL A 158 12.67 -19.09 -1.40
C VAL A 158 12.04 -19.89 -0.25
N PRO A 159 10.96 -20.65 -0.49
CA PRO A 159 10.35 -21.45 0.56
C PRO A 159 11.31 -22.51 1.12
N ALA A 160 11.21 -22.79 2.42
CA ALA A 160 11.98 -23.85 3.07
C ALA A 160 11.32 -25.24 2.92
N GLY A 161 10.02 -25.30 2.64
CA GLY A 161 9.31 -26.55 2.45
C GLY A 161 7.86 -26.35 2.05
N VAL A 162 7.22 -27.45 1.69
CA VAL A 162 5.81 -27.49 1.29
C VAL A 162 5.18 -28.82 1.66
N SER A 163 3.91 -28.78 2.07
CA SER A 163 3.07 -29.94 2.34
C SER A 163 1.70 -29.73 1.73
N ALA A 164 0.94 -30.81 1.52
CA ALA A 164 -0.39 -30.71 0.92
C ALA A 164 -1.35 -31.76 1.49
N SER A 165 -2.65 -31.57 1.26
CA SER A 165 -3.70 -32.52 1.64
C SER A 165 -3.62 -33.85 0.90
N GLY A 166 -2.94 -33.89 -0.24
CA GLY A 166 -2.80 -35.07 -1.06
C GLY A 166 -1.87 -34.83 -2.25
N THR A 167 -1.68 -35.88 -3.03
CA THR A 167 -0.90 -35.87 -4.27
C THR A 167 -1.52 -36.88 -5.21
N TYR A 168 -1.54 -36.55 -6.49
CA TYR A 168 -1.94 -37.46 -7.55
C TYR A 168 -0.74 -37.78 -8.43
N SER A 169 -0.45 -39.07 -8.61
CA SER A 169 0.66 -39.55 -9.45
C SER A 169 2.00 -38.90 -9.05
N THR A 170 2.80 -38.46 -10.02
CA THR A 170 4.09 -37.80 -9.84
C THR A 170 4.01 -36.31 -9.52
N ASN A 171 2.79 -35.74 -9.42
CA ASN A 171 2.57 -34.31 -9.30
C ASN A 171 2.66 -33.83 -7.84
N VAL A 172 3.86 -33.94 -7.26
CA VAL A 172 4.15 -33.75 -5.82
C VAL A 172 4.14 -32.27 -5.39
N PRO A 173 3.92 -31.94 -4.10
CA PRO A 173 3.77 -30.56 -3.64
C PRO A 173 4.97 -29.66 -3.93
N GLY A 174 6.19 -30.24 -3.94
CA GLY A 174 7.44 -29.53 -4.24
C GLY A 174 7.47 -28.88 -5.62
N GLN A 175 6.72 -29.39 -6.57
CA GLN A 175 6.68 -28.84 -7.93
C GLN A 175 5.96 -27.49 -8.00
N ALA A 176 5.10 -27.17 -7.03
CA ALA A 176 4.45 -25.87 -6.99
C ALA A 176 5.38 -24.74 -6.49
N ILE A 177 6.63 -25.02 -6.14
CA ILE A 177 7.60 -24.03 -5.64
C ILE A 177 9.00 -24.23 -6.24
N ASP A 178 9.12 -24.97 -7.34
CA ASP A 178 10.41 -25.36 -7.92
C ASP A 178 10.92 -24.34 -8.96
N GLY A 179 10.14 -23.31 -9.27
CA GLY A 179 10.48 -22.29 -10.25
C GLY A 179 10.23 -22.74 -11.70
N ASN A 180 9.62 -23.90 -11.90
CA ASN A 180 9.26 -24.42 -13.21
C ASN A 180 7.73 -24.40 -13.39
N ASN A 181 7.28 -23.40 -14.14
CA ASN A 181 5.86 -23.20 -14.42
C ASN A 181 5.21 -24.38 -15.18
N ASP A 182 5.94 -25.36 -15.71
CA ASP A 182 5.40 -26.49 -16.48
C ASP A 182 5.19 -27.78 -15.66
N THR A 183 5.57 -27.78 -14.37
CA THR A 183 5.41 -28.93 -13.48
C THR A 183 4.44 -28.60 -12.34
N PRO A 184 3.16 -29.01 -12.42
CA PRO A 184 2.22 -28.68 -11.36
C PRO A 184 2.21 -29.71 -10.23
N TRP A 185 1.98 -29.23 -8.99
CA TRP A 185 1.37 -30.08 -7.97
C TRP A 185 -0.09 -30.37 -8.34
N THR A 186 -0.57 -31.59 -8.09
CA THR A 186 -1.97 -31.97 -8.34
C THR A 186 -2.51 -32.85 -7.22
N ALA A 187 -3.72 -32.57 -6.77
CA ALA A 187 -4.52 -33.43 -5.90
C ALA A 187 -5.83 -33.84 -6.61
N THR A 188 -6.82 -34.32 -5.85
CA THR A 188 -8.13 -34.72 -6.41
C THR A 188 -9.12 -33.56 -6.39
N SER A 189 -10.43 -33.84 -6.35
CA SER A 189 -11.49 -32.84 -6.27
C SER A 189 -11.39 -31.99 -5.01
N ALA A 190 -11.78 -30.72 -5.13
CA ALA A 190 -11.91 -29.81 -3.99
C ALA A 190 -12.88 -30.41 -2.93
N PRO A 191 -12.66 -30.14 -1.63
CA PRO A 191 -11.63 -29.26 -1.09
C PRO A 191 -10.26 -29.91 -1.00
N GLN A 192 -9.21 -29.15 -1.36
CA GLN A 192 -7.81 -29.55 -1.18
C GLN A 192 -6.99 -28.34 -0.73
N TRP A 193 -5.83 -28.57 -0.12
CA TRP A 193 -4.93 -27.50 0.30
C TRP A 193 -3.47 -27.82 0.02
N ILE A 194 -2.69 -26.77 -0.18
CA ILE A 194 -1.23 -26.78 -0.19
C ILE A 194 -0.74 -25.72 0.80
N GLU A 195 0.25 -26.06 1.62
CA GLU A 195 0.82 -25.23 2.67
C GLU A 195 2.33 -25.09 2.47
N VAL A 196 2.79 -23.85 2.40
CA VAL A 196 4.17 -23.47 2.15
C VAL A 196 4.79 -22.93 3.44
N ASP A 197 5.94 -23.47 3.85
CA ASP A 197 6.80 -22.91 4.90
C ASP A 197 7.79 -21.93 4.25
N LEU A 198 7.67 -20.65 4.59
CA LEU A 198 8.56 -19.58 4.10
C LEU A 198 9.95 -19.59 4.78
N GLY A 199 10.18 -20.51 5.73
CA GLY A 199 11.46 -20.75 6.41
C GLY A 199 11.67 -19.87 7.64
N ALA A 200 11.12 -18.67 7.64
CA ALA A 200 11.13 -17.74 8.78
C ALA A 200 9.85 -16.91 8.79
N VAL A 201 9.59 -16.23 9.92
CA VAL A 201 8.54 -15.20 9.95
C VAL A 201 9.02 -14.02 9.12
N VAL A 202 8.29 -13.71 8.05
CA VAL A 202 8.60 -12.64 7.10
C VAL A 202 7.41 -11.71 6.91
N PRO A 203 7.65 -10.42 6.61
CA PRO A 203 6.58 -9.50 6.21
C PRO A 203 6.17 -9.83 4.77
N LEU A 204 5.18 -10.70 4.59
CA LEU A 204 4.66 -11.04 3.26
C LEU A 204 3.99 -9.79 2.66
N LYS A 205 4.49 -9.37 1.51
CA LYS A 205 4.04 -8.17 0.78
C LYS A 205 3.34 -8.49 -0.52
N LYS A 206 3.70 -9.59 -1.18
CA LYS A 206 3.03 -10.01 -2.42
C LYS A 206 3.04 -11.52 -2.52
N MET A 207 1.98 -12.06 -3.14
CA MET A 207 1.89 -13.45 -3.52
C MET A 207 1.35 -13.57 -4.94
N ARG A 208 1.87 -14.53 -5.70
CA ARG A 208 1.42 -14.88 -7.05
C ARG A 208 1.17 -16.38 -7.10
N LEU A 209 0.03 -16.81 -7.63
CA LEU A 209 -0.37 -18.22 -7.72
C LEU A 209 -0.69 -18.55 -9.19
N LEU A 210 0.05 -19.48 -9.79
CA LEU A 210 -0.15 -19.89 -11.18
C LEU A 210 -1.07 -21.10 -11.25
N THR A 211 -2.29 -20.89 -11.71
CA THR A 211 -3.32 -21.93 -11.77
C THR A 211 -2.94 -23.04 -12.75
N SER A 212 -3.13 -24.30 -12.33
CA SER A 212 -3.16 -25.46 -13.22
C SER A 212 -4.59 -25.99 -13.27
N GLN A 213 -5.28 -25.79 -14.38
CA GLN A 213 -6.73 -26.02 -14.42
C GLN A 213 -7.25 -26.32 -15.82
N ASN A 214 -7.94 -27.46 -15.96
CA ASN A 214 -8.69 -27.80 -17.16
C ASN A 214 -9.91 -28.67 -16.76
N PRO A 215 -11.16 -28.25 -17.08
CA PRO A 215 -11.55 -27.06 -17.85
C PRO A 215 -11.45 -25.75 -17.06
N ALA A 216 -11.37 -24.63 -17.77
CA ALA A 216 -11.52 -23.30 -17.18
C ALA A 216 -12.93 -23.13 -16.57
N GLY A 217 -13.05 -22.31 -15.53
CA GLY A 217 -14.31 -22.08 -14.83
C GLY A 217 -14.13 -21.55 -13.41
N GLN A 218 -15.24 -21.41 -12.69
CA GLN A 218 -15.29 -20.77 -11.38
C GLN A 218 -14.53 -21.57 -10.32
N THR A 219 -13.57 -20.93 -9.66
CA THR A 219 -12.87 -21.47 -8.48
C THR A 219 -13.10 -20.61 -7.26
N THR A 220 -12.78 -21.15 -6.08
CA THR A 220 -12.64 -20.37 -4.85
C THR A 220 -11.47 -20.89 -4.05
N HIS A 221 -10.55 -19.98 -3.70
CA HIS A 221 -9.35 -20.23 -2.92
C HIS A 221 -9.36 -19.35 -1.67
N VAL A 222 -9.24 -19.96 -0.50
CA VAL A 222 -9.08 -19.28 0.78
C VAL A 222 -7.62 -19.35 1.17
N ILE A 223 -6.96 -18.19 1.25
CA ILE A 223 -5.56 -18.05 1.62
C ILE A 223 -5.50 -17.75 3.11
N LYS A 224 -4.78 -18.59 3.86
CA LYS A 224 -4.57 -18.44 5.30
C LYS A 224 -3.08 -18.32 5.60
N GLY A 225 -2.71 -17.62 6.68
CA GLY A 225 -1.31 -17.58 7.09
C GLY A 225 -1.11 -17.17 8.55
N ASP A 226 -0.15 -17.83 9.20
CA ASP A 226 0.22 -17.67 10.61
C ASP A 226 1.73 -17.87 10.79
N THR A 227 2.23 -17.67 12.00
CA THR A 227 3.64 -17.95 12.37
C THR A 227 3.89 -19.42 12.69
N ALA A 228 2.83 -20.21 12.89
CA ALA A 228 2.85 -21.64 13.17
C ALA A 228 2.22 -22.45 12.00
N PRO A 229 2.57 -23.75 11.86
CA PRO A 229 1.96 -24.63 10.86
C PRO A 229 0.44 -24.73 11.01
N ALA A 230 -0.24 -25.18 9.94
CA ALA A 230 -1.69 -25.27 9.88
C ALA A 230 -2.41 -23.94 10.17
N PRO A 231 -2.12 -22.88 9.40
CA PRO A 231 -2.64 -21.56 9.67
C PRO A 231 -4.16 -21.50 9.56
N SER A 232 -4.76 -20.70 10.43
CA SER A 232 -6.20 -20.51 10.56
C SER A 232 -6.64 -19.10 10.21
N ARG A 233 -5.76 -18.09 10.38
CA ARG A 233 -6.05 -16.69 10.03
C ARG A 233 -6.21 -16.53 8.53
N GLU A 234 -7.41 -16.13 8.10
CA GLU A 234 -7.67 -15.78 6.71
C GLU A 234 -6.96 -14.47 6.33
N LEU A 235 -6.21 -14.50 5.23
CA LEU A 235 -5.53 -13.35 4.66
C LEU A 235 -6.27 -12.79 3.44
N LYS A 236 -6.87 -13.67 2.64
CA LYS A 236 -7.56 -13.32 1.39
C LYS A 236 -8.44 -14.46 0.90
N VAL A 237 -9.57 -14.12 0.27
CA VAL A 237 -10.33 -15.04 -0.58
C VAL A 237 -10.21 -14.58 -2.03
N LEU A 238 -9.87 -15.53 -2.92
CA LEU A 238 -9.87 -15.35 -4.36
C LEU A 238 -11.00 -16.21 -4.94
N SER A 239 -11.99 -15.59 -5.56
CA SER A 239 -13.12 -16.29 -6.19
C SER A 239 -13.41 -15.63 -7.54
N GLY A 240 -13.58 -16.44 -8.57
CA GLY A 240 -13.80 -16.00 -9.94
C GLY A 240 -13.55 -17.12 -10.94
N ASN A 241 -13.79 -16.84 -12.22
CA ASN A 241 -13.39 -17.75 -13.28
C ASN A 241 -11.86 -17.75 -13.42
N THR A 242 -11.28 -18.94 -13.38
CA THR A 242 -9.86 -19.18 -13.63
C THR A 242 -9.66 -20.09 -14.84
N ALA A 243 -8.52 -19.95 -15.50
CA ALA A 243 -8.07 -20.81 -16.59
C ALA A 243 -6.66 -21.36 -16.30
N ASP A 244 -6.16 -22.29 -17.09
CA ASP A 244 -4.77 -22.76 -16.98
C ASP A 244 -3.78 -21.60 -17.18
N LYS A 245 -2.65 -21.64 -16.48
CA LYS A 245 -1.54 -20.65 -16.57
C LYS A 245 -1.95 -19.20 -16.28
N GLN A 246 -3.01 -18.99 -15.51
CA GLN A 246 -3.40 -17.66 -15.04
C GLN A 246 -2.69 -17.33 -13.73
N TRP A 247 -2.01 -16.19 -13.68
CA TRP A 247 -1.51 -15.65 -12.42
C TRP A 247 -2.64 -14.99 -11.63
N LEU A 248 -2.85 -15.46 -10.40
CA LEU A 248 -3.64 -14.77 -9.39
C LEU A 248 -2.71 -14.04 -8.44
N GLU A 249 -2.90 -12.73 -8.27
CA GLU A 249 -2.01 -11.91 -7.45
C GLU A 249 -2.73 -11.34 -6.22
N SER A 250 -2.02 -11.27 -5.10
CA SER A 250 -2.43 -10.58 -3.89
C SER A 250 -1.29 -9.71 -3.39
N SER A 251 -1.61 -8.47 -2.97
CA SER A 251 -0.64 -7.53 -2.44
C SER A 251 -1.06 -7.06 -1.04
N TRP A 252 -0.07 -6.95 -0.18
CA TRP A 252 -0.08 -6.39 1.18
C TRP A 252 1.11 -5.43 1.34
N GLU A 253 1.59 -4.81 0.24
CA GLU A 253 2.83 -4.04 0.24
C GLU A 253 2.86 -2.93 1.28
N GLY A 254 1.73 -2.30 1.57
CA GLY A 254 1.69 -1.23 2.53
C GLY A 254 1.13 -1.59 3.92
N ALA A 255 0.55 -2.78 4.07
CA ALA A 255 0.34 -3.40 5.39
C ALA A 255 0.81 -4.87 5.38
N PRO A 256 2.14 -5.10 5.37
CA PRO A 256 2.68 -6.45 5.23
C PRO A 256 2.20 -7.36 6.35
N VAL A 257 1.86 -8.60 5.99
CA VAL A 257 1.40 -9.59 6.97
C VAL A 257 2.57 -10.45 7.43
N ASN A 258 2.89 -10.40 8.72
CA ASN A 258 3.95 -11.23 9.30
C ASN A 258 3.48 -12.68 9.41
N VAL A 259 4.02 -13.55 8.56
CA VAL A 259 3.66 -14.98 8.49
C VAL A 259 4.91 -15.81 8.23
N ARG A 260 4.86 -17.08 8.63
CA ARG A 260 5.83 -18.10 8.22
C ARG A 260 5.18 -19.16 7.35
N TYR A 261 3.94 -19.54 7.66
CA TYR A 261 3.21 -20.56 6.91
C TYR A 261 2.08 -19.92 6.15
N VAL A 262 1.95 -20.24 4.86
CA VAL A 262 0.83 -19.81 4.02
C VAL A 262 0.15 -21.03 3.44
N ARG A 263 -1.16 -21.17 3.67
CA ARG A 263 -1.98 -22.26 3.14
C ARG A 263 -2.96 -21.71 2.11
N ILE A 264 -2.95 -22.30 0.91
CA ILE A 264 -3.93 -22.06 -0.13
C ILE A 264 -4.92 -23.22 -0.10
N GLN A 265 -6.13 -22.96 0.37
CA GLN A 265 -7.21 -23.95 0.43
C GLN A 265 -8.20 -23.69 -0.71
N THR A 266 -8.18 -24.54 -1.73
CA THR A 266 -9.18 -24.51 -2.81
C THR A 266 -10.44 -25.21 -2.32
N THR A 267 -11.54 -24.46 -2.16
CA THR A 267 -12.82 -24.97 -1.67
C THR A 267 -13.80 -25.33 -2.78
N SER A 268 -13.62 -24.76 -3.97
CA SER A 268 -14.42 -25.05 -5.16
C SER A 268 -13.54 -24.98 -6.41
N SER A 269 -13.73 -25.92 -7.34
CA SER A 269 -13.02 -26.00 -8.61
C SER A 269 -13.78 -26.89 -9.61
N PRO A 270 -13.83 -26.56 -10.91
CA PRO A 270 -14.43 -27.40 -11.94
C PRO A 270 -13.52 -28.58 -12.34
N SER A 271 -12.25 -28.55 -11.93
CA SER A 271 -11.26 -29.61 -12.16
C SER A 271 -10.65 -30.08 -10.83
N TRP A 272 -9.74 -31.06 -10.91
CA TRP A 272 -8.83 -31.35 -9.81
C TRP A 272 -8.08 -30.10 -9.35
N VAL A 273 -7.76 -30.05 -8.05
CA VAL A 273 -7.03 -28.93 -7.48
C VAL A 273 -5.54 -29.08 -7.82
N SER A 274 -5.01 -28.09 -8.53
CA SER A 274 -3.64 -28.11 -9.02
C SER A 274 -3.07 -26.70 -9.16
N TRP A 275 -1.76 -26.57 -8.97
CA TRP A 275 -1.01 -25.31 -9.10
C TRP A 275 0.31 -25.58 -9.81
N HIS A 276 0.63 -24.78 -10.83
CA HIS A 276 1.93 -24.84 -11.51
C HIS A 276 3.02 -24.24 -10.63
N GLU A 277 2.81 -23.06 -10.05
CA GLU A 277 3.86 -22.34 -9.31
C GLU A 277 3.24 -21.38 -8.28
N LEU A 278 3.91 -21.21 -7.14
CA LEU A 278 3.52 -20.33 -6.03
C LEU A 278 4.70 -19.44 -5.67
N GLU A 279 4.54 -18.13 -5.81
CA GLU A 279 5.59 -17.15 -5.50
C GLU A 279 5.18 -16.24 -4.35
N PHE A 280 6.13 -15.96 -3.46
CA PHE A 280 5.95 -15.11 -2.28
C PHE A 280 7.05 -14.06 -2.24
N TYR A 281 6.72 -12.86 -1.78
CA TYR A 281 7.66 -11.75 -1.75
C TYR A 281 7.55 -10.91 -0.47
N ARG A 282 8.68 -10.35 -0.04
CA ARG A 282 8.83 -9.45 1.12
C ARG A 282 9.58 -8.16 0.77
#